data_AF-A0A7V8E0Y0-F1
#
_entry.id   AF-A0A7V8E0Y0-F1
#
_cell.length_a   1.000
_cell.length_b   1.000
_cell.length_c   1.000
_cell.angle_alpha   90.00
_cell.angle_beta   90.00
_cell.angle_gamma   90.00
#
_symmetry.space_group_name_H-M   'P 1'
#
loop_
_entity.id
_entity.type
_entity.pdbx_description
1 polymer ?
#
loop_
_entity_poly.entity_id
_entity_poly.type
_entity_poly.pdbx_seq_one_letter_code
_entity_poly.pdbx_strand_id
1 'polypeptide(L)'
;MRRLKTAVRALCFCVLAGAAAAETEEFGFPGFEALREKTAPLWTKPNAAGGAYLVLVPAGSPLKKAAATLATYRKGEVLEFSPSDPAACLPALIAKNARYAAIFVEPKDMDVNLLRSFIVLSTLLDSDPFCDLAFGFITASSPRKVDDFVGRIMAAEREGLADYAIQVSASSISQKYDTSFITSLKGESWYIDQGDTKFAKEALSQLGRAGFVHLGACSDPEGIWLFDDQRNMDKTKHWPYEPGKVGQDPGGEMPRITAEYFRDVKLNNAVVWTHACHLGAVGRVYVEGDIVSTFGQTSKLEVYTIPEGRSMALAIIDAGVSAYICPIGANFGAQSSLERDIAAETGRPLGDVLRRGYHDVVMDTGGHPEQIGLFVEGKPRFWDPDGFTNNNSPQHRCLYGDPLFAPFEKRKATPTVLVESEESNDGVRITCTLQASGLDVGRTWYGNRGGEESGRGRFYEEVVLKGDVAEAYISEIRTSDAEGEAFSVSSQTLLLERIDGKCVLHVQLVTPDLTTMEWGGGNSSKISVLQKAGASAEIVVKYGKRPEGAPEAAVGLRPRKDAPPKAADREPVWLPGPQAESAALTARLRALLSDFRKSKGPEEIVARGQAVIDIGQLRTLSALRTL
;
A
#
# COMPACT_ATOMS: atom_id res chain seq x y z
N MET A 1 -31.20 -49.46 7.64
CA MET A 1 -31.99 -48.40 6.99
C MET A 1 -32.19 -47.15 7.86
N ARG A 2 -33.00 -47.17 8.94
CA ARG A 2 -33.25 -45.97 9.79
C ARG A 2 -31.98 -45.41 10.45
N ARG A 3 -31.10 -46.30 10.95
CA ARG A 3 -29.79 -45.94 11.53
C ARG A 3 -28.82 -45.33 10.51
N LEU A 4 -28.77 -45.88 9.28
CA LEU A 4 -27.94 -45.36 8.19
C LEU A 4 -28.39 -43.95 7.75
N LYS A 5 -29.70 -43.72 7.60
CA LYS A 5 -30.25 -42.37 7.31
C LYS A 5 -29.95 -41.36 8.44
N THR A 6 -29.80 -41.83 9.67
CA THR A 6 -29.47 -40.98 10.83
C THR A 6 -27.99 -40.60 10.85
N ALA A 7 -27.09 -41.56 10.57
CA ALA A 7 -25.65 -41.32 10.48
C ALA A 7 -25.29 -40.35 9.34
N VAL A 8 -25.88 -40.51 8.16
CA VAL A 8 -25.67 -39.60 7.01
C VAL A 8 -26.20 -38.20 7.33
N ARG A 9 -27.33 -38.07 8.05
CA ARG A 9 -27.84 -36.76 8.50
C ARG A 9 -26.91 -36.07 9.48
N ALA A 10 -26.35 -36.80 10.44
CA ALA A 10 -25.40 -36.24 11.42
C ALA A 10 -24.12 -35.75 10.73
N LEU A 11 -23.56 -36.53 9.80
CA LEU A 11 -22.37 -36.15 9.03
C LEU A 11 -22.62 -34.88 8.18
N CYS A 12 -23.79 -34.79 7.53
CA CYS A 12 -24.18 -33.60 6.75
C CYS A 12 -24.37 -32.36 7.63
N PHE A 13 -24.89 -32.54 8.85
CA PHE A 13 -25.11 -31.42 9.78
C PHE A 13 -23.77 -30.85 10.25
N CYS A 14 -22.77 -31.68 10.56
CA CYS A 14 -21.43 -31.21 10.93
C CYS A 14 -20.74 -30.46 9.78
N VAL A 15 -20.87 -30.93 8.54
CA VAL A 15 -20.29 -30.29 7.34
C VAL A 15 -20.98 -28.96 7.00
N LEU A 16 -22.29 -28.85 7.23
CA LEU A 16 -23.04 -27.60 6.98
C LEU A 16 -22.90 -26.60 8.13
N ALA A 17 -22.81 -27.05 9.38
CA ALA A 17 -22.59 -26.19 10.54
C ALA A 17 -21.20 -25.52 10.50
N GLY A 18 -20.18 -26.21 10.00
CA GLY A 18 -18.85 -25.63 9.79
C GLY A 18 -18.81 -24.54 8.70
N ALA A 19 -19.74 -24.55 7.74
CA ALA A 19 -19.85 -23.54 6.69
C ALA A 19 -20.74 -22.34 7.09
N ALA A 20 -21.67 -22.54 8.02
CA ALA A 20 -22.53 -21.47 8.54
C ALA A 20 -21.88 -20.70 9.71
N ALA A 21 -20.92 -21.31 10.42
CA ALA A 21 -20.17 -20.66 11.51
C ALA A 21 -18.99 -19.79 11.02
N ALA A 22 -18.69 -19.79 9.71
CA ALA A 22 -17.98 -18.70 9.07
C ALA A 22 -18.99 -17.56 8.82
N GLU A 23 -19.61 -17.09 9.89
CA GLU A 23 -20.43 -15.89 9.85
C GLU A 23 -19.55 -14.74 9.40
N THR A 24 -20.15 -13.86 8.61
CA THR A 24 -19.62 -12.60 8.14
C THR A 24 -19.20 -11.74 9.34
N GLU A 25 -18.03 -11.97 9.91
CA GLU A 25 -17.32 -10.92 10.64
C GLU A 25 -17.22 -9.76 9.64
N GLU A 26 -17.87 -8.64 9.95
CA GLU A 26 -17.88 -7.46 9.08
C GLU A 26 -16.44 -7.05 8.80
N PHE A 27 -16.01 -7.28 7.57
CA PHE A 27 -14.71 -6.84 7.08
C PHE A 27 -14.73 -5.32 7.00
N GLY A 28 -13.87 -4.67 7.78
CA GLY A 28 -13.68 -3.23 7.67
C GLY A 28 -13.03 -2.62 8.90
N PHE A 29 -12.77 -1.32 8.82
CA PHE A 29 -12.33 -0.54 9.97
C PHE A 29 -13.41 -0.59 11.08
N PRO A 30 -13.11 -1.13 12.27
CA PRO A 30 -14.11 -1.31 13.31
C PRO A 30 -14.80 0.00 13.68
N GLY A 31 -16.13 0.02 13.57
CA GLY A 31 -16.94 1.21 13.91
C GLY A 31 -16.86 2.35 12.90
N PHE A 32 -16.39 2.12 11.67
CA PHE A 32 -16.32 3.15 10.63
C PHE A 32 -17.64 3.90 10.43
N GLU A 33 -18.74 3.18 10.18
CA GLU A 33 -20.05 3.82 9.98
C GLU A 33 -20.51 4.58 11.22
N ALA A 34 -20.27 4.05 12.42
CA ALA A 34 -20.58 4.75 13.67
C ALA A 34 -19.75 6.03 13.84
N LEU A 35 -18.48 6.03 13.43
CA LEU A 35 -17.62 7.23 13.41
C LEU A 35 -18.12 8.23 12.38
N ARG A 36 -18.44 7.78 11.17
CA ARG A 36 -18.95 8.60 10.07
C ARG A 36 -20.27 9.26 10.44
N GLU A 37 -21.24 8.51 10.97
CA GLU A 37 -22.51 9.06 11.44
C GLU A 37 -22.31 10.08 12.56
N LYS A 38 -21.36 9.83 13.46
CA LYS A 38 -21.02 10.74 14.56
C LYS A 38 -20.35 12.04 14.08
N THR A 39 -19.57 12.00 13.00
CA THR A 39 -18.86 13.17 12.46
C THR A 39 -19.57 13.90 11.34
N ALA A 40 -20.52 13.26 10.65
CA ALA A 40 -21.30 13.89 9.58
C ALA A 40 -21.95 15.23 9.99
N PRO A 41 -22.46 15.42 11.22
CA PRO A 41 -22.97 16.72 11.67
C PRO A 41 -21.90 17.80 11.87
N LEU A 42 -20.62 17.40 11.99
CA LEU A 42 -19.48 18.28 12.18
C LEU A 42 -18.86 18.73 10.85
N TRP A 43 -19.14 18.04 9.74
CA TRP A 43 -18.66 18.43 8.43
C TRP A 43 -19.21 19.81 8.06
N THR A 44 -18.31 20.78 8.02
CA THR A 44 -18.63 22.11 7.51
C THR A 44 -18.54 22.15 5.99
N LYS A 45 -18.84 23.29 5.36
CA LYS A 45 -18.58 23.51 3.92
C LYS A 45 -17.15 23.06 3.56
N PRO A 46 -16.91 22.57 2.32
CA PRO A 46 -15.64 22.02 1.88
C PRO A 46 -14.45 22.87 2.33
N ASN A 47 -13.40 22.18 2.81
CA ASN A 47 -12.26 22.74 3.53
C ASN A 47 -11.80 24.05 2.89
N ALA A 48 -11.86 25.16 3.63
CA ALA A 48 -11.40 26.45 3.12
C ALA A 48 -9.89 26.38 2.83
N ALA A 49 -9.44 27.03 1.75
CA ALA A 49 -8.05 26.99 1.32
C ALA A 49 -7.06 27.30 2.45
N GLY A 50 -6.11 26.40 2.67
CA GLY A 50 -5.02 26.59 3.65
C GLY A 50 -5.37 26.10 5.05
N GLY A 51 -5.87 24.86 5.17
CA GLY A 51 -6.23 24.24 6.45
C GLY A 51 -5.09 24.21 7.49
N ALA A 52 -5.44 23.92 8.73
CA ALA A 52 -4.55 24.02 9.88
C ALA A 52 -3.42 22.97 9.86
N TYR A 53 -2.27 23.36 10.40
CA TYR A 53 -1.19 22.45 10.76
C TYR A 53 -1.31 22.09 12.24
N LEU A 54 -1.48 20.80 12.53
CA LEU A 54 -1.62 20.29 13.88
C LEU A 54 -0.42 19.42 14.26
N VAL A 55 -0.06 19.44 15.53
CA VAL A 55 0.91 18.53 16.13
C VAL A 55 0.19 17.68 17.14
N LEU A 56 0.09 16.37 16.87
CA LEU A 56 -0.56 15.42 17.76
C LEU A 56 0.51 14.78 18.66
N VAL A 57 0.31 14.76 19.97
CA VAL A 57 1.23 14.13 20.93
C VAL A 57 0.47 13.38 22.03
N PRO A 58 0.92 12.20 22.51
CA PRO A 58 0.21 11.50 23.56
C PRO A 58 0.21 12.29 24.87
N ALA A 59 -0.91 12.22 25.60
CA ALA A 59 -1.02 12.84 26.92
C ALA A 59 0.09 12.34 27.85
N GLY A 60 0.75 13.25 28.56
CA GLY A 60 1.89 12.93 29.45
C GLY A 60 3.17 12.45 28.75
N SER A 61 3.21 12.39 27.41
CA SER A 61 4.39 11.89 26.69
C SER A 61 5.65 12.73 26.94
N PRO A 62 6.84 12.09 27.04
CA PRO A 62 8.11 12.82 27.10
C PRO A 62 8.44 13.57 25.79
N LEU A 63 7.67 13.34 24.71
CA LEU A 63 7.88 13.95 23.40
C LEU A 63 7.29 15.37 23.28
N LYS A 64 6.57 15.85 24.29
CA LYS A 64 5.87 17.15 24.28
C LYS A 64 6.75 18.35 23.97
N LYS A 65 8.02 18.34 24.39
CA LYS A 65 8.97 19.43 24.11
C LYS A 65 9.27 19.55 22.62
N ALA A 66 9.60 18.44 21.97
CA ALA A 66 9.83 18.40 20.53
C ALA A 66 8.57 18.77 19.74
N ALA A 67 7.41 18.28 20.18
CA ALA A 67 6.11 18.62 19.61
C ALA A 67 5.83 20.13 19.66
N ALA A 68 6.02 20.77 20.83
CA ALA A 68 5.86 22.21 20.98
C ALA A 68 6.86 23.02 20.12
N THR A 69 8.09 22.50 19.95
CA THR A 69 9.11 23.11 19.10
C THR A 69 8.67 23.11 17.64
N LEU A 70 8.20 21.97 17.12
CA LEU A 70 7.72 21.86 15.74
C LEU A 70 6.46 22.70 15.52
N ALA A 71 5.50 22.66 16.46
CA ALA A 71 4.29 23.49 16.39
C ALA A 71 4.63 24.97 16.31
N THR A 72 5.57 25.45 17.14
CA THR A 72 6.04 26.85 17.09
C THR A 72 6.66 27.19 15.75
N TYR A 73 7.52 26.32 15.21
CA TYR A 73 8.15 26.50 13.90
C TYR A 73 7.12 26.61 12.78
N ARG A 74 6.09 25.76 12.81
CA ARG A 74 5.01 25.70 11.80
C ARG A 74 3.86 26.66 12.05
N LYS A 75 3.88 27.42 13.15
CA LYS A 75 2.73 28.22 13.64
C LYS A 75 1.46 27.36 13.78
N GLY A 76 1.64 26.10 14.15
CA GLY A 76 0.58 25.13 14.38
C GLY A 76 0.13 25.06 15.84
N GLU A 77 -0.81 24.16 16.11
CA GLU A 77 -1.36 23.90 17.44
C GLU A 77 -0.98 22.50 17.91
N VAL A 78 -0.64 22.36 19.20
CA VAL A 78 -0.41 21.05 19.81
C VAL A 78 -1.73 20.52 20.36
N LEU A 79 -2.12 19.32 19.94
CA LEU A 79 -3.27 18.59 20.47
C LEU A 79 -2.80 17.29 21.13
N GLU A 80 -3.45 16.94 22.24
CA GLU A 80 -3.26 15.63 22.83
C GLU A 80 -4.11 14.57 22.09
N PHE A 81 -3.55 13.38 21.89
CA PHE A 81 -4.30 12.24 21.35
C PHE A 81 -3.92 10.93 22.06
N SER A 82 -4.60 9.83 21.75
CA SER A 82 -4.24 8.50 22.22
C SER A 82 -3.85 7.60 21.04
N PRO A 83 -2.65 7.01 21.01
CA PRO A 83 -2.30 6.01 19.98
C PRO A 83 -3.20 4.77 19.99
N SER A 84 -3.76 4.42 21.16
CA SER A 84 -4.69 3.28 21.28
C SER A 84 -6.12 3.60 20.83
N ASP A 85 -6.44 4.89 20.66
CA ASP A 85 -7.74 5.38 20.18
C ASP A 85 -7.52 6.66 19.36
N PRO A 86 -6.95 6.54 18.15
CA PRO A 86 -6.67 7.70 17.32
C PRO A 86 -7.97 8.39 16.89
N ALA A 87 -9.10 7.69 16.84
CA ALA A 87 -10.39 8.24 16.46
C ALA A 87 -10.91 9.30 17.45
N ALA A 88 -10.44 9.28 18.71
CA ALA A 88 -10.79 10.30 19.69
C ALA A 88 -10.40 11.72 19.28
N CYS A 89 -9.37 11.90 18.43
CA CYS A 89 -8.95 13.24 17.98
C CYS A 89 -9.77 13.76 16.79
N LEU A 90 -10.58 12.93 16.14
CA LEU A 90 -11.29 13.27 14.91
C LEU A 90 -12.18 14.52 15.03
N PRO A 91 -12.99 14.72 16.10
CA PRO A 91 -13.76 15.95 16.25
C PRO A 91 -12.90 17.22 16.28
N ALA A 92 -11.70 17.14 16.87
CA ALA A 92 -10.78 18.27 16.92
C ALA A 92 -10.13 18.53 15.55
N LEU A 93 -9.78 17.47 14.81
CA LEU A 93 -9.26 17.60 13.43
C LEU A 93 -10.27 18.32 12.52
N ILE A 94 -11.55 17.92 12.57
CA ILE A 94 -12.63 18.54 11.80
C ILE A 94 -12.83 19.99 12.23
N ALA A 95 -12.99 20.24 13.54
CA ALA A 95 -13.24 21.57 14.06
C ALA A 95 -12.13 22.58 13.73
N LYS A 96 -10.90 22.11 13.52
CA LYS A 96 -9.74 22.93 13.17
C LYS A 96 -9.47 22.98 11.67
N ASN A 97 -10.27 22.30 10.83
CA ASN A 97 -10.02 22.16 9.39
C ASN A 97 -8.57 21.69 9.14
N ALA A 98 -8.18 20.58 9.76
CA ALA A 98 -6.81 20.07 9.70
C ALA A 98 -6.42 19.64 8.28
N ARG A 99 -5.35 20.20 7.73
CA ARG A 99 -4.77 19.81 6.43
C ARG A 99 -3.48 19.03 6.56
N TYR A 100 -2.72 19.33 7.61
CA TYR A 100 -1.46 18.68 7.93
C TYR A 100 -1.40 18.26 9.40
N ALA A 101 -0.85 17.07 9.68
CA ALA A 101 -0.60 16.61 11.04
C ALA A 101 0.79 15.95 11.22
N ALA A 102 1.61 16.48 12.12
CA ALA A 102 2.79 15.78 12.62
C ALA A 102 2.42 15.00 13.89
N ILE A 103 2.56 13.67 13.84
CA ILE A 103 2.06 12.75 14.87
C ILE A 103 3.25 12.21 15.65
N PHE A 104 3.44 12.70 16.87
CA PHE A 104 4.50 12.24 17.76
C PHE A 104 4.08 10.91 18.39
N VAL A 105 4.94 9.89 18.30
CA VAL A 105 4.65 8.55 18.82
C VAL A 105 5.89 7.93 19.45
N GLU A 106 5.70 7.20 20.54
CA GLU A 106 6.77 6.36 21.09
C GLU A 106 6.92 5.10 20.22
N PRO A 107 8.13 4.51 20.09
CA PRO A 107 8.36 3.36 19.22
C PRO A 107 7.43 2.15 19.49
N LYS A 108 7.06 1.94 20.76
CA LYS A 108 6.18 0.83 21.18
C LYS A 108 4.74 0.95 20.66
N ASP A 109 4.29 2.18 20.38
CA ASP A 109 2.92 2.49 19.98
C ASP A 109 2.77 2.57 18.45
N MET A 110 3.88 2.56 17.71
CA MET A 110 3.89 2.66 16.25
C MET A 110 3.91 1.27 15.62
N ASP A 111 2.85 0.98 14.86
CA ASP A 111 2.72 -0.19 14.00
C ASP A 111 1.87 0.15 12.75
N VAL A 112 1.68 -0.83 11.86
CA VAL A 112 0.89 -0.66 10.63
C VAL A 112 -0.58 -0.32 10.89
N ASN A 113 -1.15 -0.73 12.04
CA ASN A 113 -2.54 -0.42 12.35
C ASN A 113 -2.70 1.04 12.74
N LEU A 114 -1.73 1.64 13.44
CA LEU A 114 -1.76 3.06 13.71
C LEU A 114 -1.70 3.88 12.42
N LEU A 115 -0.81 3.51 11.49
CA LEU A 115 -0.75 4.11 10.15
C LEU A 115 -2.10 4.02 9.43
N ARG A 116 -2.65 2.80 9.29
CA ARG A 116 -3.92 2.57 8.61
C ARG A 116 -5.09 3.30 9.28
N SER A 117 -5.08 3.40 10.60
CA SER A 117 -6.08 4.18 11.33
C SER A 117 -6.05 5.65 10.93
N PHE A 118 -4.87 6.27 10.80
CA PHE A 118 -4.78 7.65 10.32
C PHE A 118 -5.16 7.82 8.85
N ILE A 119 -4.93 6.80 8.00
CA ILE A 119 -5.45 6.80 6.62
C ILE A 119 -6.98 6.80 6.64
N VAL A 120 -7.62 5.96 7.44
CA VAL A 120 -9.10 5.93 7.52
C VAL A 120 -9.65 7.19 8.18
N LEU A 121 -9.00 7.71 9.22
CA LEU A 121 -9.44 8.95 9.86
C LEU A 121 -9.34 10.16 8.93
N SER A 122 -8.36 10.18 8.02
CA SER A 122 -8.20 11.27 7.06
C SER A 122 -9.33 11.32 6.04
N THR A 123 -10.05 10.21 5.79
CA THR A 123 -11.23 10.16 4.91
C THR A 123 -12.54 10.48 5.61
N LEU A 124 -12.48 10.80 6.91
CA LEU A 124 -13.66 11.15 7.72
C LEU A 124 -13.69 12.64 8.09
N LEU A 125 -12.76 13.43 7.55
CA LEU A 125 -12.71 14.88 7.79
C LEU A 125 -13.79 15.64 7.03
N ASP A 126 -14.18 15.15 5.86
CA ASP A 126 -15.32 15.65 5.12
C ASP A 126 -16.22 14.52 4.56
N SER A 127 -17.09 14.86 3.60
CA SER A 127 -18.11 13.94 3.07
C SER A 127 -17.65 13.03 1.94
N ASP A 128 -16.56 13.37 1.24
CA ASP A 128 -16.04 12.59 0.14
C ASP A 128 -15.07 11.50 0.64
N PRO A 129 -14.71 10.50 -0.19
CA PRO A 129 -13.99 9.33 0.30
C PRO A 129 -12.47 9.54 0.39
N PHE A 130 -11.95 10.70 0.00
CA PHE A 130 -10.51 10.94 -0.10
C PHE A 130 -9.87 11.40 1.19
N CYS A 131 -8.54 11.31 1.25
CA CYS A 131 -7.78 11.65 2.43
C CYS A 131 -7.56 13.17 2.47
N ASP A 132 -8.24 13.89 3.37
CA ASP A 132 -8.03 15.33 3.55
C ASP A 132 -6.74 15.68 4.31
N LEU A 133 -6.24 14.74 5.10
CA LEU A 133 -5.09 14.94 5.99
C LEU A 133 -3.80 14.40 5.36
N ALA A 134 -2.82 15.28 5.14
CA ALA A 134 -1.42 14.88 4.94
C ALA A 134 -0.73 14.74 6.29
N PHE A 135 -0.14 13.59 6.60
CA PHE A 135 0.47 13.36 7.90
C PHE A 135 1.82 12.65 7.83
N GLY A 136 2.58 12.79 8.90
CA GLY A 136 3.86 12.11 9.11
C GLY A 136 4.07 11.83 10.60
N PHE A 137 4.79 10.76 10.90
CA PHE A 137 5.10 10.35 12.26
C PHE A 137 6.44 10.89 12.71
N ILE A 138 6.53 11.33 13.96
CA ILE A 138 7.77 11.76 14.59
C ILE A 138 8.07 10.82 15.75
N THR A 139 9.15 10.05 15.60
CA THR A 139 9.62 9.08 16.60
C THR A 139 11.14 8.96 16.53
N ALA A 140 11.76 8.39 17.57
CA ALA A 140 13.18 8.04 17.62
C ALA A 140 13.43 7.10 18.80
N SER A 141 14.67 6.62 18.98
CA SER A 141 15.03 5.70 20.08
C SER A 141 14.94 6.33 21.48
N SER A 142 14.89 7.66 21.57
CA SER A 142 14.75 8.36 22.85
C SER A 142 14.16 9.77 22.66
N PRO A 143 13.58 10.38 23.70
CA PRO A 143 13.05 11.75 23.62
C PRO A 143 14.07 12.78 23.15
N ARG A 144 15.34 12.66 23.57
CA ARG A 144 16.42 13.54 23.09
C ARG A 144 16.65 13.37 21.58
N LYS A 145 16.61 12.15 21.06
CA LYS A 145 16.78 11.90 19.63
C LYS A 145 15.60 12.43 18.81
N VAL A 146 14.41 12.51 19.41
CA VAL A 146 13.26 13.21 18.80
C VAL A 146 13.49 14.72 18.73
N ASP A 147 14.01 15.35 19.80
CA ASP A 147 14.44 16.77 19.76
C ASP A 147 15.45 17.00 18.62
N ASP A 148 16.47 16.14 18.53
CA ASP A 148 17.49 16.22 17.47
C ASP A 148 16.86 16.05 16.08
N PHE A 149 15.90 15.12 15.92
CA PHE A 149 15.24 14.87 14.64
C PHE A 149 14.42 16.08 14.16
N VAL A 150 13.63 16.69 15.05
CA VAL A 150 12.92 17.95 14.75
C VAL A 150 13.90 19.07 14.38
N GLY A 151 15.01 19.18 15.11
CA GLY A 151 16.07 20.16 14.79
C GLY A 151 16.64 19.97 13.39
N ARG A 152 16.87 18.72 12.96
CA ARG A 152 17.37 18.39 11.61
C ARG A 152 16.37 18.70 10.51
N ILE A 153 15.07 18.45 10.71
CA ILE A 153 14.00 18.85 9.78
C ILE A 153 14.06 20.36 9.53
N MET A 154 14.06 21.15 10.62
CA MET A 154 14.08 22.61 10.54
C MET A 154 15.38 23.14 9.91
N ALA A 155 16.52 22.49 10.16
CA ALA A 155 17.80 22.84 9.54
C ALA A 155 17.77 22.56 8.03
N ALA A 156 17.32 21.36 7.62
CA ALA A 156 17.21 20.96 6.23
C ALA A 156 16.33 21.90 5.40
N GLU A 157 15.24 22.41 5.98
CA GLU A 157 14.36 23.35 5.28
C GLU A 157 14.99 24.74 5.09
N ARG A 158 15.70 25.25 6.11
CA ARG A 158 16.38 26.54 6.03
C ARG A 158 17.60 26.49 5.11
N GLU A 159 18.40 25.44 5.25
CA GLU A 159 19.74 25.33 4.65
C GLU A 159 19.72 24.59 3.30
N GLY A 160 18.67 23.80 3.06
CA GLY A 160 18.59 22.86 1.94
C GLY A 160 19.29 21.54 2.25
N LEU A 161 19.08 20.56 1.37
CA LEU A 161 19.82 19.28 1.40
C LEU A 161 21.00 19.34 0.45
N ALA A 162 22.03 18.55 0.73
CA ALA A 162 23.14 18.34 -0.20
C ALA A 162 22.64 17.94 -1.59
N ASP A 163 23.30 18.45 -2.62
CA ASP A 163 22.94 18.26 -4.03
C ASP A 163 23.52 16.93 -4.58
N TYR A 164 23.24 15.84 -3.87
CA TYR A 164 23.80 14.53 -4.16
C TYR A 164 22.87 13.40 -3.72
N ALA A 165 22.68 12.42 -4.58
CA ALA A 165 21.84 11.25 -4.36
C ALA A 165 22.68 9.96 -4.36
N ILE A 166 22.47 9.07 -3.39
CA ILE A 166 23.10 7.75 -3.38
C ILE A 166 22.03 6.68 -3.28
N GLN A 167 22.02 5.75 -4.24
CA GLN A 167 21.23 4.54 -4.16
C GLN A 167 22.12 3.39 -3.71
N VAL A 168 21.60 2.56 -2.81
CA VAL A 168 22.19 1.29 -2.41
C VAL A 168 21.12 0.22 -2.58
N SER A 169 21.41 -0.81 -3.36
CA SER A 169 20.45 -1.89 -3.61
C SER A 169 21.10 -3.27 -3.68
N ALA A 170 20.38 -4.31 -3.26
CA ALA A 170 20.83 -5.69 -3.47
C ALA A 170 20.70 -6.07 -4.96
N SER A 171 21.61 -6.91 -5.44
CA SER A 171 21.72 -7.34 -6.83
C SER A 171 22.44 -8.69 -6.90
N SER A 172 22.58 -9.26 -8.10
CA SER A 172 23.42 -10.42 -8.37
C SER A 172 24.88 -10.06 -8.70
N ILE A 173 25.22 -8.76 -8.66
CA ILE A 173 26.56 -8.25 -8.91
C ILE A 173 26.85 -7.04 -8.01
N SER A 174 28.11 -6.95 -7.56
CA SER A 174 28.65 -5.76 -6.90
C SER A 174 29.15 -4.77 -7.93
N GLN A 175 28.42 -3.69 -8.15
CA GLN A 175 28.78 -2.67 -9.12
C GLN A 175 28.35 -1.27 -8.65
N LYS A 176 29.23 -0.31 -8.91
CA LYS A 176 28.95 1.12 -8.76
C LYS A 176 28.72 1.75 -10.13
N TYR A 177 27.69 2.57 -10.23
CA TYR A 177 27.44 3.44 -11.38
C TYR A 177 27.42 4.89 -10.92
N ASP A 178 28.05 5.79 -11.67
CA ASP A 178 28.03 7.23 -11.40
C ASP A 178 26.80 7.87 -12.08
N THR A 179 25.61 7.34 -11.74
CA THR A 179 24.32 7.83 -12.23
C THR A 179 23.40 8.15 -11.04
N SER A 180 22.65 9.24 -11.16
CA SER A 180 21.61 9.57 -10.18
C SER A 180 20.30 8.89 -10.55
N PHE A 181 19.60 8.38 -9.53
CA PHE A 181 18.23 7.90 -9.64
C PHE A 181 17.19 9.03 -9.52
N ILE A 182 17.63 10.27 -9.24
CA ILE A 182 16.82 11.48 -9.28
C ILE A 182 17.43 12.41 -10.34
N THR A 183 16.70 12.66 -11.43
CA THR A 183 17.22 13.36 -12.62
C THR A 183 17.66 14.79 -12.36
N SER A 184 17.17 15.43 -11.29
CA SER A 184 17.59 16.79 -10.89
C SER A 184 18.88 16.83 -10.05
N LEU A 185 19.50 15.70 -9.74
CA LEU A 185 20.65 15.60 -8.84
C LEU A 185 21.83 14.87 -9.49
N LYS A 186 23.04 15.15 -8.99
CA LYS A 186 24.20 14.26 -9.16
C LYS A 186 24.04 13.04 -8.26
N GLY A 187 24.61 11.91 -8.64
CA GLY A 187 24.50 10.75 -7.77
C GLY A 187 25.27 9.52 -8.22
N GLU A 188 25.15 8.49 -7.40
CA GLU A 188 25.72 7.17 -7.61
C GLU A 188 24.69 6.09 -7.24
N SER A 189 24.72 4.98 -7.97
CA SER A 189 23.96 3.77 -7.65
C SER A 189 24.93 2.63 -7.36
N TRP A 190 24.80 2.06 -6.16
CA TRP A 190 25.58 0.93 -5.67
C TRP A 190 24.67 -0.29 -5.64
N TYR A 191 24.97 -1.27 -6.50
CA TYR A 191 24.33 -2.57 -6.54
C TYR A 191 25.26 -3.56 -5.85
N ILE A 192 24.77 -4.34 -4.90
CA ILE A 192 25.59 -5.18 -4.02
C ILE A 192 25.22 -6.64 -4.22
N ASP A 193 26.21 -7.47 -4.56
CA ASP A 193 26.04 -8.92 -4.67
C ASP A 193 25.84 -9.60 -3.30
N GLN A 194 25.19 -10.76 -3.33
CA GLN A 194 25.06 -11.62 -2.17
C GLN A 194 26.43 -12.09 -1.68
N GLY A 195 26.84 -11.58 -0.53
CA GLY A 195 28.09 -11.96 0.15
C GLY A 195 29.13 -10.85 0.19
N ASP A 196 28.96 -9.79 -0.59
CA ASP A 196 29.92 -8.69 -0.64
C ASP A 196 29.68 -7.64 0.45
N THR A 197 29.77 -8.09 1.70
CA THR A 197 29.58 -7.23 2.88
C THR A 197 30.64 -6.12 2.98
N LYS A 198 31.81 -6.30 2.35
CA LYS A 198 32.85 -5.27 2.29
C LYS A 198 32.40 -4.12 1.39
N PHE A 199 31.92 -4.42 0.18
CA PHE A 199 31.38 -3.42 -0.74
C PHE A 199 30.14 -2.75 -0.16
N ALA A 200 29.30 -3.49 0.56
CA ALA A 200 28.18 -2.90 1.31
C ALA A 200 28.64 -1.86 2.35
N LYS A 201 29.66 -2.17 3.15
CA LYS A 201 30.23 -1.23 4.14
C LYS A 201 30.85 -0.02 3.47
N GLU A 202 31.52 -0.20 2.34
CA GLU A 202 32.05 0.89 1.55
C GLU A 202 30.92 1.82 1.08
N ALA A 203 29.86 1.28 0.46
CA ALA A 203 28.70 2.06 0.04
C ALA A 203 28.06 2.83 1.20
N LEU A 204 27.86 2.18 2.35
CA LEU A 204 27.29 2.81 3.55
C LEU A 204 28.14 3.96 4.08
N SER A 205 29.48 3.84 4.01
CA SER A 205 30.40 4.90 4.43
C SER A 205 30.27 6.18 3.58
N GLN A 206 29.74 6.06 2.36
CA GLN A 206 29.55 7.20 1.46
C GLN A 206 28.26 7.98 1.75
N LEU A 207 27.31 7.43 2.51
CA LEU A 207 25.97 8.03 2.65
C LEU A 207 25.98 9.41 3.31
N GLY A 208 27.00 9.74 4.11
CA GLY A 208 27.07 11.02 4.83
C GLY A 208 27.20 12.27 3.95
N ARG A 209 27.58 12.11 2.68
CA ARG A 209 27.64 13.23 1.71
C ARG A 209 26.35 13.41 0.90
N ALA A 210 25.41 12.49 1.01
CA ALA A 210 24.16 12.52 0.24
C ALA A 210 23.11 13.39 0.94
N GLY A 211 22.39 14.17 0.14
CA GLY A 211 21.13 14.78 0.58
C GLY A 211 19.95 13.84 0.42
N PHE A 212 20.09 12.84 -0.46
CA PHE A 212 19.08 11.83 -0.76
C PHE A 212 19.69 10.45 -0.78
N VAL A 213 19.09 9.52 -0.06
CA VAL A 213 19.53 8.13 -0.01
C VAL A 213 18.37 7.23 -0.40
N HIS A 214 18.58 6.32 -1.34
CA HIS A 214 17.61 5.28 -1.66
C HIS A 214 18.15 3.90 -1.25
N LEU A 215 17.39 3.16 -0.46
CA LEU A 215 17.74 1.80 -0.02
C LEU A 215 16.75 0.79 -0.60
N GLY A 216 17.24 -0.21 -1.33
CA GLY A 216 16.37 -1.17 -2.04
C GLY A 216 16.82 -2.62 -1.95
N ALA A 217 16.04 -3.49 -1.34
CA ALA A 217 16.20 -4.94 -1.38
C ALA A 217 14.98 -5.63 -0.72
N CYS A 218 15.06 -6.94 -0.53
CA CYS A 218 14.26 -7.62 0.48
C CYS A 218 14.71 -7.18 1.89
N SER A 219 13.78 -7.06 2.83
CA SER A 219 14.10 -6.70 4.22
C SER A 219 13.17 -7.32 5.24
N ASP A 220 13.60 -7.24 6.49
CA ASP A 220 12.76 -7.34 7.68
C ASP A 220 12.98 -6.06 8.52
N PRO A 221 12.31 -5.89 9.68
CA PRO A 221 12.46 -4.69 10.50
C PRO A 221 13.86 -4.46 11.07
N GLU A 222 14.75 -5.45 10.99
CA GLU A 222 16.07 -5.43 11.60
C GLU A 222 17.23 -5.29 10.61
N GLY A 223 16.95 -5.45 9.31
CA GLY A 223 17.96 -5.27 8.29
C GLY A 223 17.49 -5.45 6.86
N ILE A 224 18.39 -5.06 5.96
CA ILE A 224 18.26 -5.20 4.51
C ILE A 224 19.05 -6.43 4.10
N TRP A 225 18.38 -7.42 3.51
CA TRP A 225 19.01 -8.64 3.04
C TRP A 225 19.67 -8.41 1.68
N LEU A 226 20.86 -8.96 1.50
CA LEU A 226 21.64 -8.84 0.27
C LEU A 226 21.38 -10.02 -0.68
N PHE A 227 20.17 -10.55 -0.72
CA PHE A 227 19.73 -11.57 -1.68
C PHE A 227 18.67 -11.00 -2.63
N ASP A 228 18.48 -11.64 -3.78
CA ASP A 228 17.47 -11.27 -4.77
C ASP A 228 16.06 -11.84 -4.45
N ASP A 229 15.06 -11.35 -5.17
CA ASP A 229 13.67 -11.79 -4.99
C ASP A 229 13.46 -13.30 -5.27
N GLN A 230 14.35 -13.94 -6.04
CA GLN A 230 14.26 -15.37 -6.38
C GLN A 230 14.35 -16.24 -5.12
N ARG A 231 15.13 -15.85 -4.11
CA ARG A 231 15.15 -16.56 -2.83
C ARG A 231 13.80 -16.56 -2.15
N ASN A 232 13.01 -15.49 -2.26
CA ASN A 232 11.66 -15.44 -1.68
C ASN A 232 10.63 -16.23 -2.50
N MET A 233 10.96 -16.56 -3.76
CA MET A 233 10.14 -17.41 -4.62
C MET A 233 10.47 -18.90 -4.46
N ASP A 234 11.67 -19.23 -4.00
CA ASP A 234 12.12 -20.60 -3.74
C ASP A 234 11.55 -21.14 -2.42
N LYS A 235 10.46 -21.90 -2.52
CA LYS A 235 9.80 -22.57 -1.38
C LYS A 235 10.71 -23.49 -0.58
N THR A 236 11.82 -23.97 -1.15
CA THR A 236 12.79 -24.81 -0.42
C THR A 236 13.64 -24.00 0.57
N LYS A 237 13.66 -22.67 0.42
CA LYS A 237 14.33 -21.72 1.31
C LYS A 237 13.42 -21.17 2.40
N HIS A 238 12.15 -21.59 2.44
CA HIS A 238 11.17 -21.15 3.42
C HIS A 238 11.26 -21.97 4.71
N TRP A 239 10.96 -21.36 5.86
CA TRP A 239 10.86 -22.01 7.17
C TRP A 239 9.59 -21.58 7.90
N PRO A 240 9.06 -22.34 8.86
CA PRO A 240 7.94 -21.87 9.71
C PRO A 240 8.34 -20.65 10.53
N TYR A 241 7.45 -19.67 10.66
CA TYR A 241 7.66 -18.49 11.49
C TYR A 241 7.93 -18.89 12.94
N GLU A 242 9.02 -18.35 13.50
CA GLU A 242 9.35 -18.43 14.91
C GLU A 242 9.94 -17.07 15.33
N PRO A 243 9.38 -16.38 16.35
CA PRO A 243 9.83 -15.04 16.73
C PRO A 243 11.34 -14.95 17.02
N GLY A 244 11.91 -15.98 17.64
CA GLY A 244 13.35 -16.04 17.94
C GLY A 244 14.24 -16.14 16.71
N LYS A 245 13.69 -16.58 15.56
CA LYS A 245 14.42 -16.76 14.29
C LYS A 245 14.38 -15.54 13.38
N VAL A 246 13.61 -14.50 13.70
CA VAL A 246 13.60 -13.26 12.92
C VAL A 246 15.01 -12.67 12.88
N GLY A 247 15.50 -12.42 11.67
CA GLY A 247 16.86 -11.93 11.43
C GLY A 247 17.99 -12.95 11.60
N GLN A 248 17.69 -14.24 11.83
CA GLN A 248 18.73 -15.28 11.90
C GLN A 248 19.18 -15.70 10.50
N ASP A 249 20.49 -15.95 10.36
CA ASP A 249 21.11 -16.55 9.18
C ASP A 249 21.93 -17.78 9.59
N PRO A 250 21.28 -18.92 9.89
CA PRO A 250 21.97 -20.09 10.45
C PRO A 250 22.95 -20.75 9.46
N GLY A 251 22.77 -20.53 8.16
CA GLY A 251 23.64 -21.08 7.11
C GLY A 251 24.73 -20.12 6.64
N GLY A 252 24.73 -18.86 7.08
CA GLY A 252 25.59 -17.82 6.50
C GLY A 252 25.23 -17.48 5.05
N GLU A 253 24.05 -17.89 4.58
CA GLU A 253 23.60 -17.72 3.20
C GLU A 253 22.91 -16.37 2.98
N MET A 254 22.59 -15.63 4.04
CA MET A 254 21.77 -14.43 3.98
C MET A 254 22.52 -13.24 4.59
N PRO A 255 23.59 -12.77 3.93
CA PRO A 255 24.28 -11.58 4.38
C PRO A 255 23.32 -10.39 4.37
N ARG A 256 23.42 -9.54 5.40
CA ARG A 256 22.53 -8.40 5.57
C ARG A 256 23.22 -7.16 6.12
N ILE A 257 22.69 -6.01 5.75
CA ILE A 257 22.96 -4.74 6.42
C ILE A 257 22.01 -4.65 7.62
N THR A 258 22.55 -4.82 8.83
CA THR A 258 21.81 -4.77 10.09
C THR A 258 21.68 -3.34 10.62
N ALA A 259 20.73 -3.16 11.53
CA ALA A 259 20.62 -1.94 12.34
C ALA A 259 21.93 -1.58 13.08
N GLU A 260 22.69 -2.56 13.55
CA GLU A 260 23.99 -2.32 14.20
C GLU A 260 24.96 -1.62 13.25
N TYR A 261 25.13 -2.14 12.03
CA TYR A 261 25.99 -1.51 11.03
C TYR A 261 25.52 -0.11 10.65
N PHE A 262 24.21 0.11 10.57
CA PHE A 262 23.68 1.40 10.15
C PHE A 262 23.85 2.51 11.20
N ARG A 263 23.92 2.18 12.50
CA ARG A 263 24.11 3.19 13.57
C ARG A 263 25.44 3.96 13.49
N ASP A 264 26.44 3.35 12.84
CA ASP A 264 27.73 4.00 12.61
C ASP A 264 27.67 5.00 11.46
N VAL A 265 26.65 4.92 10.59
CA VAL A 265 26.41 5.89 9.52
C VAL A 265 26.09 7.26 10.13
N LYS A 266 26.64 8.32 9.54
CA LYS A 266 26.38 9.71 9.89
C LYS A 266 25.79 10.43 8.68
N LEU A 267 24.48 10.55 8.66
CA LEU A 267 23.75 11.27 7.63
C LEU A 267 23.72 12.76 7.98
N ASN A 268 23.86 13.60 6.96
CA ASN A 268 23.82 15.06 7.12
C ASN A 268 22.44 15.60 6.68
N ASN A 269 21.45 15.47 7.55
CA ASN A 269 20.07 15.90 7.32
C ASN A 269 19.43 15.29 6.07
N ALA A 270 19.84 14.09 5.64
CA ALA A 270 19.40 13.48 4.39
C ALA A 270 17.91 13.07 4.43
N VAL A 271 17.29 13.00 3.24
CA VAL A 271 16.05 12.26 3.05
C VAL A 271 16.41 10.82 2.67
N VAL A 272 15.96 9.86 3.47
CA VAL A 272 16.10 8.44 3.15
C VAL A 272 14.78 7.93 2.60
N TRP A 273 14.85 7.24 1.48
CA TRP A 273 13.71 6.61 0.82
C TRP A 273 13.99 5.12 0.69
N THR A 274 13.03 4.28 1.01
CA THR A 274 13.20 2.84 0.81
C THR A 274 11.93 2.19 0.31
N HIS A 275 12.12 1.15 -0.47
CA HIS A 275 11.05 0.28 -0.92
C HIS A 275 11.08 -1.11 -0.25
N ALA A 276 12.05 -1.33 0.64
CA ALA A 276 12.30 -2.60 1.29
C ALA A 276 11.24 -2.83 2.40
N CYS A 277 10.46 -3.90 2.29
CA CYS A 277 9.29 -4.17 3.13
C CYS A 277 9.62 -4.22 4.63
N HIS A 278 8.67 -3.78 5.46
CA HIS A 278 8.78 -3.79 6.94
C HIS A 278 9.94 -2.97 7.53
N LEU A 279 10.80 -2.34 6.72
CA LEU A 279 11.97 -1.60 7.20
C LEU A 279 11.58 -0.37 8.03
N GLY A 280 10.34 0.10 7.88
CA GLY A 280 9.74 1.17 8.66
C GLY A 280 9.23 0.78 10.04
N ALA A 281 9.26 -0.49 10.44
CA ALA A 281 8.77 -0.87 11.77
C ALA A 281 9.78 -0.50 12.88
N VAL A 282 9.32 0.29 13.86
CA VAL A 282 10.18 0.85 14.92
C VAL A 282 10.13 0.08 16.24
N GLY A 283 9.05 -0.66 16.52
CA GLY A 283 8.89 -1.42 17.76
C GLY A 283 8.03 -2.67 17.64
N ARG A 284 7.00 -2.64 16.80
CA ARG A 284 6.13 -3.80 16.53
C ARG A 284 5.90 -3.95 15.03
N VAL A 285 5.82 -5.19 14.57
CA VAL A 285 5.46 -5.53 13.19
C VAL A 285 4.48 -6.69 13.17
N TYR A 286 3.57 -6.70 12.21
CA TYR A 286 2.72 -7.85 11.92
C TYR A 286 3.42 -8.74 10.90
N VAL A 287 3.48 -10.03 11.19
CA VAL A 287 4.07 -11.03 10.31
C VAL A 287 2.96 -11.63 9.45
N GLU A 288 3.03 -11.37 8.16
CA GLU A 288 1.95 -11.61 7.19
C GLU A 288 2.25 -12.74 6.19
N GLY A 289 3.43 -13.36 6.28
CA GLY A 289 3.87 -14.40 5.34
C GLY A 289 4.13 -13.88 3.91
N ASP A 290 4.39 -12.58 3.74
CA ASP A 290 4.70 -11.92 2.47
C ASP A 290 6.18 -12.05 2.08
N ILE A 291 7.08 -11.98 3.06
CA ILE A 291 8.50 -12.28 2.87
C ILE A 291 8.88 -13.48 3.74
N VAL A 292 8.50 -14.64 3.25
CA VAL A 292 8.74 -15.91 3.93
C VAL A 292 10.23 -16.16 4.14
N SER A 293 11.07 -15.71 3.20
CA SER A 293 12.53 -15.86 3.31
C SER A 293 13.18 -14.90 4.30
N THR A 294 12.42 -14.12 5.08
CA THR A 294 12.96 -13.26 6.16
C THR A 294 12.27 -13.48 7.51
N PHE A 295 10.95 -13.64 7.51
CA PHE A 295 10.19 -13.94 8.73
C PHE A 295 9.96 -15.44 8.94
N GLY A 296 9.75 -16.18 7.85
CA GLY A 296 9.15 -17.51 7.86
C GLY A 296 7.65 -17.49 7.53
N GLN A 297 7.12 -18.68 7.30
CA GLN A 297 5.75 -18.98 6.95
C GLN A 297 4.87 -18.95 8.18
N THR A 298 3.78 -18.20 8.11
CA THR A 298 2.73 -18.23 9.12
C THR A 298 1.37 -18.43 8.46
N SER A 299 0.48 -19.19 9.12
CA SER A 299 -0.91 -19.39 8.70
C SER A 299 -1.86 -18.32 9.27
N LYS A 300 -1.38 -17.50 10.21
CA LYS A 300 -2.12 -16.45 10.89
C LYS A 300 -1.22 -15.22 11.10
N LEU A 301 -1.83 -14.06 11.28
CA LEU A 301 -1.11 -12.84 11.64
C LEU A 301 -0.50 -13.03 13.03
N GLU A 302 0.81 -12.89 13.13
CA GLU A 302 1.56 -12.91 14.38
C GLU A 302 2.17 -11.53 14.62
N VAL A 303 2.37 -11.15 15.88
CA VAL A 303 3.04 -9.88 16.21
C VAL A 303 4.48 -10.17 16.66
N TYR A 304 5.43 -9.56 15.97
CA TYR A 304 6.83 -9.54 16.41
C TYR A 304 7.14 -8.22 17.11
N THR A 305 7.63 -8.29 18.34
CA THR A 305 8.17 -7.13 19.06
C THR A 305 9.65 -7.02 18.77
N ILE A 306 10.06 -5.91 18.17
CA ILE A 306 11.43 -5.66 17.72
C ILE A 306 12.20 -5.10 18.90
N PRO A 307 13.33 -5.71 19.31
CA PRO A 307 14.21 -5.09 20.29
C PRO A 307 14.70 -3.73 19.76
N GLU A 308 14.66 -2.67 20.57
CA GLU A 308 15.03 -1.31 20.13
C GLU A 308 16.42 -1.25 19.48
N GLY A 309 17.40 -1.96 20.06
CA GLY A 309 18.76 -2.11 19.52
C GLY A 309 18.86 -2.88 18.20
N ARG A 310 17.77 -3.47 17.72
CA ARG A 310 17.69 -4.21 16.45
C ARG A 310 16.78 -3.53 15.42
N SER A 311 15.97 -2.52 15.77
CA SER A 311 15.16 -1.80 14.77
C SER A 311 16.03 -1.02 13.79
N MET A 312 15.90 -1.35 12.50
CA MET A 312 16.58 -0.65 11.42
C MET A 312 15.98 0.74 11.19
N ALA A 313 14.66 0.90 11.31
CA ALA A 313 14.01 2.21 11.25
C ALA A 313 14.58 3.20 12.26
N LEU A 314 14.70 2.79 13.54
CA LEU A 314 15.28 3.63 14.58
C LEU A 314 16.77 3.93 14.31
N ALA A 315 17.53 2.96 13.82
CA ALA A 315 18.93 3.17 13.43
C ALA A 315 19.06 4.22 12.32
N ILE A 316 18.20 4.17 11.29
CA ILE A 316 18.17 5.16 10.20
C ILE A 316 17.80 6.54 10.73
N ILE A 317 16.74 6.65 11.54
CA ILE A 317 16.29 7.92 12.11
C ILE A 317 17.41 8.57 12.95
N ASP A 318 18.04 7.79 13.81
CA ASP A 318 19.10 8.24 14.71
C ASP A 318 20.42 8.58 14.00
N ALA A 319 20.64 8.03 12.80
CA ALA A 319 21.82 8.28 11.98
C ALA A 319 21.88 9.70 11.41
N GLY A 320 20.77 10.44 11.41
CA GLY A 320 20.77 11.86 11.06
C GLY A 320 19.86 12.27 9.90
N VAL A 321 18.78 11.54 9.63
CA VAL A 321 17.81 11.94 8.59
C VAL A 321 17.02 13.19 8.97
N SER A 322 16.55 13.92 7.96
CA SER A 322 15.47 14.92 8.07
C SER A 322 14.11 14.35 7.67
N ALA A 323 14.06 13.31 6.84
CA ALA A 323 12.86 12.53 6.61
C ALA A 323 13.23 11.08 6.23
N TYR A 324 12.36 10.14 6.58
CA TYR A 324 12.50 8.74 6.22
C TYR A 324 11.17 8.19 5.71
N ILE A 325 11.12 7.83 4.43
CA ILE A 325 9.93 7.29 3.77
C ILE A 325 10.16 5.82 3.51
N CYS A 326 9.27 5.00 4.05
CA CYS A 326 9.48 3.56 4.16
C CYS A 326 8.17 2.79 4.25
N PRO A 327 8.17 1.50 3.94
CA PRO A 327 7.03 0.66 4.24
C PRO A 327 7.14 0.11 5.67
N ILE A 328 6.07 0.25 6.46
CA ILE A 328 5.96 -0.36 7.80
C ILE A 328 5.45 -1.81 7.74
N GLY A 329 4.92 -2.22 6.59
CA GLY A 329 4.45 -3.57 6.29
C GLY A 329 4.97 -4.09 4.94
N ALA A 330 4.29 -5.09 4.38
CA ALA A 330 4.52 -5.61 3.04
C ALA A 330 4.46 -4.50 1.98
N ASN A 331 5.31 -4.49 0.95
CA ASN A 331 5.29 -3.41 -0.03
C ASN A 331 5.75 -3.85 -1.41
N PHE A 332 5.26 -3.16 -2.43
CA PHE A 332 5.75 -3.25 -3.80
C PHE A 332 6.79 -2.16 -4.09
N GLY A 333 7.89 -2.56 -4.70
CA GLY A 333 9.03 -1.71 -5.03
C GLY A 333 8.64 -0.42 -5.77
N ALA A 334 7.79 -0.57 -6.78
CA ALA A 334 7.49 0.49 -7.74
C ALA A 334 6.72 1.67 -7.13
N GLN A 335 5.88 1.42 -6.11
CA GLN A 335 5.15 2.48 -5.42
C GLN A 335 6.11 3.48 -4.76
N SER A 336 7.21 2.98 -4.19
CA SER A 336 8.22 3.85 -3.59
C SER A 336 8.90 4.75 -4.62
N SER A 337 9.18 4.23 -5.82
CA SER A 337 9.75 5.02 -6.91
C SER A 337 8.76 6.08 -7.40
N LEU A 338 7.47 5.74 -7.50
CA LEU A 338 6.40 6.69 -7.82
C LEU A 338 6.43 7.91 -6.90
N GLU A 339 6.39 7.65 -5.60
CA GLU A 339 6.33 8.72 -4.60
C GLU A 339 7.59 9.59 -4.64
N ARG A 340 8.77 8.96 -4.75
CA ARG A 340 10.05 9.67 -4.91
C ARG A 340 10.00 10.60 -6.09
N ASP A 341 9.59 10.09 -7.25
CA ASP A 341 9.57 10.86 -8.47
C ASP A 341 8.58 12.01 -8.28
N ILE A 342 7.34 11.75 -7.85
CA ILE A 342 6.32 12.80 -7.66
C ILE A 342 6.86 13.91 -6.78
N ALA A 343 7.52 13.58 -5.67
CA ALA A 343 8.18 14.56 -4.83
C ALA A 343 9.21 15.40 -5.61
N ALA A 344 10.08 14.74 -6.38
CA ALA A 344 11.11 15.40 -7.17
C ALA A 344 10.57 16.31 -8.27
N GLU A 345 9.57 15.91 -9.04
CA GLU A 345 9.08 16.70 -10.19
C GLU A 345 8.08 17.78 -9.77
N THR A 346 7.26 17.53 -8.75
CA THR A 346 6.24 18.51 -8.33
C THR A 346 6.77 19.48 -7.28
N GLY A 347 7.80 19.07 -6.51
CA GLY A 347 8.27 19.80 -5.34
C GLY A 347 7.24 19.89 -4.22
N ARG A 348 6.20 19.04 -4.22
CA ARG A 348 5.16 19.00 -3.18
C ARG A 348 5.77 18.59 -1.82
N PRO A 349 5.13 19.00 -0.71
CA PRO A 349 5.45 18.47 0.61
C PRO A 349 5.33 16.94 0.66
N LEU A 350 6.22 16.28 1.42
CA LEU A 350 6.26 14.82 1.49
C LEU A 350 4.96 14.19 2.01
N GLY A 351 4.24 14.88 2.90
CA GLY A 351 2.93 14.43 3.36
C GLY A 351 1.89 14.39 2.24
N ASP A 352 1.93 15.35 1.30
CA ASP A 352 1.03 15.38 0.14
C ASP A 352 1.37 14.30 -0.89
N VAL A 353 2.66 13.96 -1.00
CA VAL A 353 3.12 12.85 -1.83
C VAL A 353 2.54 11.54 -1.34
N LEU A 354 2.61 11.25 -0.03
CA LEU A 354 2.03 10.03 0.52
C LEU A 354 0.49 10.06 0.53
N ARG A 355 -0.13 11.22 0.79
CA ARG A 355 -1.58 11.41 0.70
C ARG A 355 -2.11 11.02 -0.67
N ARG A 356 -1.43 11.43 -1.75
CA ARG A 356 -1.76 10.97 -3.12
C ARG A 356 -1.65 9.45 -3.27
N GLY A 357 -0.66 8.82 -2.64
CA GLY A 357 -0.58 7.35 -2.57
C GLY A 357 -1.79 6.74 -1.85
N TYR A 358 -2.26 7.34 -0.75
CA TYR A 358 -3.46 6.88 -0.04
C TYR A 358 -4.74 7.08 -0.87
N HIS A 359 -4.82 8.16 -1.67
CA HIS A 359 -5.90 8.33 -2.65
C HIS A 359 -5.94 7.18 -3.65
N ASP A 360 -4.80 6.63 -4.02
CA ASP A 360 -4.70 5.47 -4.92
C ASP A 360 -5.41 4.24 -4.31
N VAL A 361 -5.33 4.06 -2.99
CA VAL A 361 -6.07 3.02 -2.24
C VAL A 361 -7.58 3.30 -2.26
N VAL A 362 -7.97 4.57 -2.11
CA VAL A 362 -9.38 4.98 -2.22
C VAL A 362 -9.91 4.70 -3.64
N MET A 363 -9.12 4.98 -4.66
CA MET A 363 -9.46 4.69 -6.06
C MET A 363 -9.63 3.18 -6.29
N ASP A 364 -8.72 2.36 -5.76
CA ASP A 364 -8.79 0.90 -5.89
C ASP A 364 -10.01 0.31 -5.16
N THR A 365 -10.37 0.86 -4.00
CA THR A 365 -11.57 0.45 -3.26
C THR A 365 -12.86 1.00 -3.87
N GLY A 366 -12.77 1.83 -4.91
CA GLY A 366 -13.93 2.46 -5.56
C GLY A 366 -14.63 3.49 -4.67
N GLY A 367 -13.89 4.17 -3.79
CA GLY A 367 -14.42 5.14 -2.83
C GLY A 367 -14.90 4.52 -1.52
N HIS A 368 -14.39 3.35 -1.15
CA HIS A 368 -14.77 2.60 0.05
C HIS A 368 -13.58 2.44 1.03
N PRO A 369 -13.10 3.54 1.64
CA PRO A 369 -11.93 3.52 2.51
C PRO A 369 -12.11 2.66 3.78
N GLU A 370 -13.35 2.32 4.16
CA GLU A 370 -13.65 1.38 5.24
C GLU A 370 -13.08 -0.03 4.99
N GLN A 371 -12.78 -0.36 3.73
CA GLN A 371 -12.16 -1.62 3.33
C GLN A 371 -10.66 -1.70 3.70
N ILE A 372 -10.05 -0.58 4.11
CA ILE A 372 -8.71 -0.55 4.70
C ILE A 372 -8.81 -1.18 6.09
N GLY A 373 -8.80 -2.51 6.13
CA GLY A 373 -8.93 -3.28 7.36
C GLY A 373 -7.74 -3.09 8.31
N LEU A 374 -7.95 -3.37 9.59
CA LEU A 374 -6.87 -3.45 10.57
C LEU A 374 -6.44 -4.90 10.75
N PHE A 375 -5.16 -5.10 11.06
CA PHE A 375 -4.66 -6.42 11.43
C PHE A 375 -5.09 -6.78 12.85
N VAL A 376 -5.42 -8.07 13.02
CA VAL A 376 -5.79 -8.65 14.32
C VAL A 376 -4.91 -9.87 14.53
N GLU A 377 -4.12 -9.85 15.60
CA GLU A 377 -3.25 -10.95 15.97
C GLU A 377 -4.04 -12.27 16.12
N GLY A 378 -3.43 -13.36 15.67
CA GLY A 378 -3.99 -14.71 15.73
C GLY A 378 -5.08 -15.00 14.71
N LYS A 379 -5.62 -13.99 14.01
CA LYS A 379 -6.53 -14.21 12.88
C LYS A 379 -5.74 -14.59 11.64
N PRO A 380 -6.30 -15.36 10.70
CA PRO A 380 -5.71 -15.52 9.38
C PRO A 380 -5.33 -14.16 8.83
N ARG A 381 -4.28 -14.09 8.01
CA ARG A 381 -4.20 -12.96 7.09
C ARG A 381 -5.47 -13.04 6.26
N PHE A 382 -6.44 -12.19 6.57
CA PHE A 382 -7.68 -12.12 5.83
C PHE A 382 -7.29 -11.66 4.44
N TRP A 383 -7.09 -12.65 3.58
CA TRP A 383 -6.63 -12.47 2.23
C TRP A 383 -7.86 -11.97 1.48
N ASP A 384 -7.95 -10.65 1.39
CA ASP A 384 -8.11 -9.94 0.13
C ASP A 384 -8.19 -10.88 -1.09
N PRO A 385 -9.40 -11.40 -1.37
CA PRO A 385 -9.60 -12.45 -2.36
C PRO A 385 -9.43 -11.94 -3.80
N ASP A 386 -9.29 -10.62 -4.00
CA ASP A 386 -9.23 -9.95 -5.30
C ASP A 386 -7.80 -9.50 -5.68
N GLY A 387 -6.77 -9.84 -4.88
CA GLY A 387 -5.39 -9.49 -5.20
C GLY A 387 -5.05 -8.01 -5.00
N PHE A 388 -5.80 -7.28 -4.16
CA PHE A 388 -5.41 -5.93 -3.75
C PHE A 388 -4.00 -5.90 -3.11
N THR A 389 -3.42 -7.00 -2.62
CA THR A 389 -2.05 -7.04 -2.06
C THR A 389 -0.99 -6.53 -3.02
N ASN A 390 -1.22 -6.56 -4.34
CA ASN A 390 -0.30 -5.98 -5.33
C ASN A 390 -0.46 -4.46 -5.47
N ASN A 391 -1.68 -3.93 -5.25
CA ASN A 391 -2.01 -2.50 -5.31
C ASN A 391 -1.97 -1.81 -3.93
N ASN A 392 -1.99 -2.55 -2.84
CA ASN A 392 -2.06 -2.10 -1.45
C ASN A 392 -0.71 -1.68 -0.85
N SER A 393 0.24 -1.33 -1.71
CA SER A 393 1.51 -0.77 -1.24
C SER A 393 1.31 0.53 -0.48
N PRO A 394 0.53 1.52 -0.97
CA PRO A 394 0.44 2.81 -0.33
C PRO A 394 -0.07 2.75 1.12
N GLN A 395 -1.00 1.86 1.46
CA GLN A 395 -1.51 1.72 2.83
C GLN A 395 -0.46 1.26 3.86
N HIS A 396 0.71 0.81 3.41
CA HIS A 396 1.85 0.47 4.27
C HIS A 396 2.97 1.51 4.21
N ARG A 397 2.85 2.55 3.38
CA ARG A 397 3.87 3.60 3.22
C ARG A 397 3.73 4.61 4.35
N CYS A 398 4.82 4.81 5.06
CA CYS A 398 4.94 5.66 6.22
C CYS A 398 5.96 6.76 5.94
N LEU A 399 5.61 7.99 6.31
CA LEU A 399 6.54 9.10 6.44
C LEU A 399 6.94 9.22 7.91
N TYR A 400 8.21 9.00 8.22
CA TYR A 400 8.82 9.50 9.44
C TYR A 400 9.43 10.88 9.16
N GLY A 401 8.79 11.94 9.65
CA GLY A 401 9.17 13.31 9.34
C GLY A 401 7.97 14.26 9.37
N ASP A 402 8.26 15.54 9.13
CA ASP A 402 7.24 16.58 9.05
C ASP A 402 6.51 16.50 7.70
N PRO A 403 5.16 16.37 7.67
CA PRO A 403 4.41 16.29 6.41
C PRO A 403 4.53 17.54 5.53
N LEU A 404 4.84 18.72 6.10
CA LEU A 404 5.04 19.95 5.33
C LEU A 404 6.46 20.09 4.75
N PHE A 405 7.38 19.19 5.07
CA PHE A 405 8.73 19.27 4.54
C PHE A 405 8.74 19.02 3.02
N ALA A 406 9.26 19.96 2.23
CA ALA A 406 9.25 19.92 0.76
C ALA A 406 10.69 19.97 0.20
N PRO A 407 11.46 18.86 0.25
CA PRO A 407 12.89 18.85 -0.03
C PRO A 407 13.29 19.18 -1.47
N PHE A 408 12.33 19.16 -2.40
CA PHE A 408 12.50 19.39 -3.83
C PHE A 408 11.89 20.70 -4.34
N GLU A 409 11.22 21.49 -3.50
CA GLU A 409 10.51 22.70 -3.92
C GLU A 409 11.39 23.64 -4.78
N LYS A 410 12.66 23.79 -4.39
CA LYS A 410 13.65 24.65 -5.06
C LYS A 410 14.39 24.00 -6.23
N ARG A 411 14.17 22.71 -6.50
CA ARG A 411 14.94 21.90 -7.47
C ARG A 411 14.09 20.82 -8.13
N LYS A 412 12.99 21.26 -8.73
CA LYS A 412 12.05 20.38 -9.39
C LYS A 412 12.71 19.70 -10.58
N ALA A 413 12.56 18.38 -10.67
CA ALA A 413 12.91 17.63 -11.86
C ALA A 413 11.92 17.93 -13.00
N THR A 414 12.35 17.70 -14.23
CA THR A 414 11.46 17.79 -15.40
C THR A 414 10.37 16.73 -15.29
N PRO A 415 9.09 17.10 -15.50
CA PRO A 415 8.00 16.15 -15.55
C PRO A 415 8.26 15.04 -16.57
N THR A 416 8.19 13.79 -16.13
CA THR A 416 8.24 12.60 -16.99
C THR A 416 6.91 12.36 -17.69
N VAL A 417 5.82 12.85 -17.10
CA VAL A 417 4.46 12.83 -17.65
C VAL A 417 3.96 14.26 -17.73
N LEU A 418 3.53 14.67 -18.92
CA LEU A 418 2.84 15.93 -19.12
C LEU A 418 1.34 15.68 -19.05
N VAL A 419 0.66 16.38 -18.14
CA VAL A 419 -0.80 16.35 -18.01
C VAL A 419 -1.35 17.72 -18.37
N GLU A 420 -2.17 17.75 -19.41
CA GLU A 420 -2.85 18.95 -19.88
C GLU A 420 -4.36 18.75 -19.70
N SER A 421 -5.07 19.83 -19.37
CA SER A 421 -6.53 19.79 -19.26
C SER A 421 -7.17 20.99 -19.95
N GLU A 422 -8.20 20.72 -20.74
CA GLU A 422 -9.01 21.72 -21.42
C GLU A 422 -10.46 21.59 -20.93
N GLU A 423 -10.87 22.55 -20.10
CA GLU A 423 -12.22 22.58 -19.52
C GLU A 423 -13.17 23.45 -20.34
N SER A 424 -14.37 22.91 -20.54
CA SER A 424 -15.52 23.52 -21.21
C SER A 424 -16.73 23.53 -20.27
N ASN A 425 -17.84 24.14 -20.69
CA ASN A 425 -19.08 24.13 -19.90
C ASN A 425 -19.65 22.72 -19.68
N ASP A 426 -19.37 21.78 -20.59
CA ASP A 426 -19.98 20.45 -20.60
C ASP A 426 -19.06 19.37 -20.03
N GLY A 427 -17.82 19.70 -19.65
CA GLY A 427 -16.83 18.72 -19.25
C GLY A 427 -15.38 19.17 -19.40
N VAL A 428 -14.46 18.25 -19.12
CA VAL A 428 -13.02 18.43 -19.23
C VAL A 428 -12.42 17.37 -20.15
N ARG A 429 -11.51 17.79 -21.02
CA ARG A 429 -10.62 16.90 -21.77
C ARG A 429 -9.28 16.88 -21.06
N ILE A 430 -8.75 15.69 -20.78
CA ILE A 430 -7.47 15.48 -20.11
C ILE A 430 -6.56 14.76 -21.09
N THR A 431 -5.41 15.33 -21.39
CA THR A 431 -4.40 14.72 -22.26
C THR A 431 -3.15 14.45 -21.45
N CYS A 432 -2.72 13.20 -21.45
CA CYS A 432 -1.54 12.76 -20.73
C CYS A 432 -0.54 12.19 -21.72
N THR A 433 0.71 12.67 -21.67
CA THR A 433 1.76 12.29 -22.62
C THR A 433 3.04 11.96 -21.86
N LEU A 434 3.60 10.78 -22.10
CA LEU A 434 4.89 10.38 -21.56
C LEU A 434 6.02 11.13 -22.28
N GLN A 435 6.75 12.00 -21.58
CA GLN A 435 7.76 12.90 -22.14
C GLN A 435 9.14 12.26 -22.28
N ALA A 436 9.48 11.32 -21.38
CA ALA A 436 10.78 10.69 -21.36
C ALA A 436 10.63 9.16 -21.32
N SER A 437 11.53 8.46 -22.01
CA SER A 437 11.68 7.02 -21.89
C SER A 437 12.77 6.71 -20.87
N GLY A 438 12.60 5.62 -20.14
CA GLY A 438 13.57 5.14 -19.17
C GLY A 438 13.03 3.96 -18.40
N LEU A 439 13.93 3.16 -17.84
CA LEU A 439 13.59 1.92 -17.14
C LEU A 439 12.72 2.14 -15.88
N ASP A 440 12.66 3.38 -15.38
CA ASP A 440 11.95 3.76 -14.15
C ASP A 440 10.74 4.69 -14.39
N VAL A 441 10.39 5.01 -15.65
CA VAL A 441 9.39 6.07 -16.00
C VAL A 441 7.93 5.60 -15.89
N GLY A 442 7.64 4.71 -14.94
CA GLY A 442 6.34 4.06 -14.78
C GLY A 442 5.23 4.91 -14.16
N ARG A 443 5.37 6.24 -14.04
CA ARG A 443 4.48 7.12 -13.25
C ARG A 443 2.99 6.97 -13.45
N THR A 444 2.58 6.83 -14.70
CA THR A 444 1.18 6.71 -15.13
C THR A 444 0.93 5.39 -15.84
N TRP A 445 1.90 4.49 -15.83
CA TRP A 445 1.75 3.16 -16.41
C TRP A 445 2.52 2.20 -15.53
N TYR A 446 2.04 2.01 -14.31
CA TYR A 446 2.62 1.01 -13.42
C TYR A 446 2.26 -0.38 -13.91
N GLY A 447 3.28 -1.19 -14.22
CA GLY A 447 3.13 -2.63 -14.35
C GLY A 447 2.75 -3.21 -12.99
N ASN A 448 1.55 -3.75 -12.87
CA ASN A 448 1.08 -4.42 -11.67
C ASN A 448 1.81 -5.76 -11.51
N ARG A 449 3.08 -5.76 -11.05
CA ARG A 449 3.85 -7.01 -10.94
C ARG A 449 3.40 -7.83 -9.73
N GLY A 450 2.39 -8.66 -9.92
CA GLY A 450 2.17 -9.83 -9.09
C GLY A 450 1.34 -10.88 -9.83
N GLY A 451 1.95 -12.06 -10.05
CA GLY A 451 1.33 -13.19 -10.74
C GLY A 451 1.36 -13.10 -12.28
N GLU A 452 0.83 -14.12 -12.96
CA GLU A 452 0.74 -14.22 -14.44
C GLU A 452 0.00 -13.03 -15.11
N GLU A 453 -0.55 -12.07 -14.34
CA GLU A 453 -1.16 -10.82 -14.81
C GLU A 453 -0.20 -9.59 -14.79
N SER A 454 1.11 -9.84 -14.67
CA SER A 454 2.16 -8.86 -14.34
C SER A 454 2.47 -7.72 -15.33
N GLY A 455 1.74 -7.56 -16.44
CA GLY A 455 1.99 -6.49 -17.41
C GLY A 455 0.87 -5.47 -17.59
N ARG A 456 -0.17 -5.45 -16.74
CA ARG A 456 -1.19 -4.38 -16.76
C ARG A 456 -0.57 -3.06 -16.34
N GLY A 457 -0.70 -2.03 -17.17
CA GLY A 457 -0.33 -0.66 -16.86
C GLY A 457 -1.43 0.05 -16.07
N ARG A 458 -1.07 0.90 -15.11
CA ARG A 458 -2.01 1.75 -14.37
C ARG A 458 -1.66 3.22 -14.49
N PHE A 459 -2.64 4.00 -14.94
CA PHE A 459 -2.69 5.45 -15.00
C PHE A 459 -3.50 5.99 -13.82
N TYR A 460 -2.99 7.03 -13.16
CA TYR A 460 -3.72 7.77 -12.13
C TYR A 460 -3.30 9.24 -12.14
N GLU A 461 -4.25 10.17 -12.29
CA GLU A 461 -4.01 11.61 -12.24
C GLU A 461 -5.11 12.39 -11.50
N GLU A 462 -4.73 13.56 -10.99
CA GLU A 462 -5.57 14.52 -10.26
C GLU A 462 -5.73 15.80 -11.10
N VAL A 463 -6.95 16.16 -11.48
CA VAL A 463 -7.25 17.34 -12.31
C VAL A 463 -8.11 18.32 -11.54
N VAL A 464 -7.57 19.50 -11.23
CA VAL A 464 -8.32 20.59 -10.58
C VAL A 464 -9.29 21.20 -11.58
N LEU A 465 -10.58 21.22 -11.24
CA LEU A 465 -11.64 21.79 -12.07
C LEU A 465 -11.86 23.27 -11.73
N LYS A 466 -12.23 24.10 -12.72
CA LYS A 466 -12.56 25.52 -12.53
C LYS A 466 -13.90 25.70 -11.81
N GLY A 467 -14.81 24.76 -12.02
CA GLY A 467 -16.15 24.77 -11.44
C GLY A 467 -16.35 23.77 -10.31
N ASP A 468 -17.44 23.95 -9.58
CA ASP A 468 -17.95 22.94 -8.67
C ASP A 468 -18.78 21.91 -9.46
N VAL A 469 -18.33 20.66 -9.48
CA VAL A 469 -18.95 19.58 -10.26
C VAL A 469 -19.59 18.57 -9.31
N ALA A 470 -20.88 18.31 -9.52
CA ALA A 470 -21.63 17.38 -8.68
C ALA A 470 -21.50 15.91 -9.12
N GLU A 471 -21.46 15.71 -10.45
CA GLU A 471 -21.43 14.41 -11.10
C GLU A 471 -20.61 14.52 -12.38
N ALA A 472 -19.86 13.46 -12.69
CA ALA A 472 -19.06 13.36 -13.89
C ALA A 472 -19.02 11.91 -14.40
N TYR A 473 -18.80 11.75 -15.70
CA TYR A 473 -18.62 10.44 -16.31
C TYR A 473 -17.62 10.49 -17.46
N ILE A 474 -16.89 9.39 -17.65
CA ILE A 474 -15.99 9.23 -18.80
C ILE A 474 -16.85 8.98 -20.05
N SER A 475 -16.80 9.89 -21.01
CA SER A 475 -17.54 9.78 -22.28
C SER A 475 -16.71 9.16 -23.39
N GLU A 476 -15.39 9.32 -23.35
CA GLU A 476 -14.47 8.83 -24.36
C GLU A 476 -13.07 8.63 -23.75
N ILE A 477 -12.39 7.56 -24.16
CA ILE A 477 -10.96 7.36 -23.91
C ILE A 477 -10.31 7.04 -25.26
N ARG A 478 -9.22 7.73 -25.55
CA ARG A 478 -8.32 7.42 -26.65
C ARG A 478 -6.92 7.23 -26.08
N THR A 479 -6.30 6.16 -26.49
CA THR A 479 -4.98 5.73 -26.01
C THR A 479 -4.13 5.46 -27.23
N SER A 480 -2.86 5.84 -27.16
CA SER A 480 -1.90 5.54 -28.22
C SER A 480 -0.55 5.22 -27.59
N ASP A 481 0.16 4.23 -28.11
CA ASP A 481 1.56 4.06 -27.76
C ASP A 481 2.46 5.10 -28.44
N ALA A 482 3.78 4.96 -28.26
CA ALA A 482 4.76 5.83 -28.90
C ALA A 482 4.81 5.72 -30.43
N GLU A 483 4.31 4.63 -30.99
CA GLU A 483 4.18 4.40 -32.42
C GLU A 483 2.84 4.92 -32.98
N GLY A 484 1.92 5.36 -32.11
CA GLY A 484 0.59 5.85 -32.45
C GLY A 484 -0.49 4.77 -32.53
N GLU A 485 -0.15 3.52 -32.17
CA GLU A 485 -1.09 2.41 -32.19
C GLU A 485 -1.98 2.43 -30.94
N ALA A 486 -3.27 2.17 -31.13
CA ALA A 486 -4.23 2.19 -30.04
C ALA A 486 -4.16 0.91 -29.18
N PHE A 487 -4.32 1.06 -27.87
CA PHE A 487 -4.42 -0.06 -26.93
C PHE A 487 -5.69 0.06 -26.06
N SER A 488 -6.24 -1.04 -25.57
CA SER A 488 -7.48 -1.01 -24.79
C SER A 488 -7.25 -0.64 -23.32
N VAL A 489 -8.32 -0.23 -22.64
CA VAL A 489 -8.38 -0.02 -21.19
C VAL A 489 -9.23 -1.14 -20.59
N SER A 490 -8.69 -1.85 -19.59
CA SER A 490 -9.34 -2.96 -18.89
C SER A 490 -10.25 -2.51 -17.76
N SER A 491 -9.90 -1.43 -17.05
CA SER A 491 -10.77 -0.78 -16.07
C SER A 491 -10.56 0.73 -15.99
N GLN A 492 -11.57 1.43 -15.50
CA GLN A 492 -11.58 2.88 -15.36
C GLN A 492 -12.33 3.28 -14.09
N THR A 493 -11.73 4.14 -13.29
CA THR A 493 -12.30 4.69 -12.07
C THR A 493 -12.25 6.21 -12.14
N LEU A 494 -13.36 6.85 -11.77
CA LEU A 494 -13.51 8.29 -11.74
C LEU A 494 -14.10 8.69 -10.39
N LEU A 495 -13.46 9.56 -9.62
CA LEU A 495 -14.02 10.07 -8.36
C LEU A 495 -13.80 11.58 -8.25
N LEU A 496 -14.58 12.26 -7.41
CA LEU A 496 -14.50 13.70 -7.17
C LEU A 496 -14.11 13.96 -5.70
N GLU A 497 -13.09 14.78 -5.48
CA GLU A 497 -12.62 15.29 -4.17
C GLU A 497 -12.97 16.79 -4.05
N ARG A 498 -13.23 17.27 -2.83
CA ARG A 498 -13.48 18.67 -2.51
C ARG A 498 -12.49 19.23 -1.49
N ILE A 499 -11.26 19.45 -1.93
CA ILE A 499 -10.19 19.94 -1.07
C ILE A 499 -9.84 21.42 -1.31
N ASP A 500 -9.55 22.17 -0.23
CA ASP A 500 -9.08 23.57 -0.28
C ASP A 500 -10.00 24.50 -1.11
N GLY A 501 -11.31 24.27 -1.06
CA GLY A 501 -12.33 25.02 -1.78
C GLY A 501 -12.34 24.75 -3.29
N LYS A 502 -11.65 23.70 -3.75
CA LYS A 502 -11.58 23.28 -5.15
C LYS A 502 -12.29 21.95 -5.34
N CYS A 503 -12.75 21.70 -6.56
CA CYS A 503 -13.18 20.38 -6.97
C CYS A 503 -12.03 19.73 -7.75
N VAL A 504 -11.62 18.53 -7.33
CA VAL A 504 -10.55 17.77 -7.97
C VAL A 504 -11.14 16.48 -8.54
N LEU A 505 -10.85 16.24 -9.81
CA LEU A 505 -11.24 15.03 -10.51
C LEU A 505 -10.09 14.02 -10.46
N HIS A 506 -10.35 12.85 -9.89
CA HIS A 506 -9.43 11.73 -9.86
C HIS A 506 -9.77 10.78 -10.99
N VAL A 507 -8.80 10.52 -11.87
CA VAL A 507 -8.97 9.62 -13.01
C VAL A 507 -7.96 8.50 -12.91
N GLN A 508 -8.43 7.26 -12.90
CA GLN A 508 -7.59 6.08 -12.94
C GLN A 508 -7.98 5.21 -14.14
N LEU A 509 -7.00 4.78 -14.93
CA LEU A 509 -7.18 3.80 -16.01
C LEU A 509 -6.25 2.61 -15.76
N VAL A 510 -6.73 1.40 -16.03
CA VAL A 510 -5.90 0.19 -16.04
C VAL A 510 -5.92 -0.37 -17.45
N THR A 511 -4.78 -0.78 -17.99
CA THR A 511 -4.67 -1.41 -19.32
C THR A 511 -4.63 -2.91 -19.16
N PRO A 512 -4.92 -3.69 -20.22
CA PRO A 512 -4.57 -5.10 -20.22
C PRO A 512 -3.05 -5.27 -20.15
N ASP A 513 -2.65 -6.52 -19.96
CA ASP A 513 -1.25 -6.91 -20.04
C ASP A 513 -0.72 -6.65 -21.45
N LEU A 514 0.21 -5.69 -21.59
CA LEU A 514 0.85 -5.36 -22.86
C LEU A 514 2.26 -5.98 -22.98
N THR A 515 2.60 -6.93 -22.11
CA THR A 515 3.82 -7.70 -22.27
C THR A 515 3.60 -8.80 -23.31
N THR A 516 4.29 -8.71 -24.44
CA THR A 516 4.44 -9.86 -25.34
C THR A 516 5.39 -10.87 -24.68
N MET A 517 4.80 -11.87 -24.01
CA MET A 517 5.50 -12.96 -23.36
C MET A 517 6.13 -13.93 -24.38
N GLU A 518 7.44 -13.80 -24.59
CA GLU A 518 8.32 -14.96 -24.76
C GLU A 518 9.31 -14.93 -23.59
N TRP A 519 9.22 -15.93 -22.72
CA TRP A 519 10.10 -16.13 -21.56
C TRP A 519 11.41 -16.78 -22.03
N GLY A 520 12.28 -15.99 -22.67
CA GLY A 520 13.66 -16.38 -22.97
C GLY A 520 14.56 -15.98 -21.81
N GLY A 521 15.10 -16.94 -21.07
CA GLY A 521 15.99 -16.71 -19.92
C GLY A 521 17.20 -15.85 -20.28
N GLY A 522 17.19 -14.60 -19.83
CA GLY A 522 18.27 -13.65 -20.00
C GLY A 522 17.77 -12.23 -19.74
N ASN A 523 18.53 -11.48 -18.93
CA ASN A 523 18.30 -10.12 -18.42
C ASN A 523 17.99 -9.04 -19.49
N SER A 524 16.96 -9.22 -20.30
CA SER A 524 16.43 -8.20 -21.21
C SER A 524 15.21 -7.58 -20.55
N SER A 525 15.40 -6.36 -20.05
CA SER A 525 14.33 -5.47 -19.62
C SER A 525 13.37 -5.24 -20.79
N LYS A 526 12.29 -6.01 -20.87
CA LYS A 526 11.17 -5.71 -21.76
C LYS A 526 10.49 -4.45 -21.22
N ILE A 527 10.88 -3.31 -21.79
CA ILE A 527 10.19 -2.04 -21.60
C ILE A 527 8.80 -2.22 -22.23
N SER A 528 7.75 -2.09 -21.42
CA SER A 528 6.38 -2.11 -21.93
C SER A 528 6.26 -1.08 -23.05
N VAL A 529 5.49 -1.36 -24.09
CA VAL A 529 5.23 -0.41 -25.18
C VAL A 529 4.72 0.95 -24.62
N LEU A 530 4.09 0.93 -23.45
CA LEU A 530 3.62 2.10 -22.70
C LEU A 530 4.72 2.93 -22.01
N GLN A 531 5.95 2.42 -21.90
CA GLN A 531 7.08 3.09 -21.24
C GLN A 531 8.00 3.83 -22.23
N LYS A 532 7.58 3.91 -23.49
CA LYS A 532 8.27 4.69 -24.52
C LYS A 532 7.72 6.11 -24.56
N ALA A 533 8.62 7.09 -24.60
CA ALA A 533 8.26 8.50 -24.80
C ALA A 533 7.34 8.64 -26.02
N GLY A 534 6.26 9.39 -25.88
CA GLY A 534 5.22 9.55 -26.89
C GLY A 534 3.93 8.76 -26.62
N ALA A 535 3.95 7.75 -25.75
CA ALA A 535 2.71 7.10 -25.31
C ALA A 535 1.77 8.13 -24.66
N SER A 536 0.47 8.06 -25.00
CA SER A 536 -0.52 9.05 -24.60
C SER A 536 -1.89 8.45 -24.25
N ALA A 537 -2.63 9.20 -23.42
CA ALA A 537 -4.05 8.98 -23.15
C ALA A 537 -4.80 10.31 -23.19
N GLU A 538 -5.82 10.40 -24.05
CA GLU A 538 -6.82 11.47 -24.07
C GLU A 538 -8.12 10.94 -23.44
N ILE A 539 -8.60 11.62 -22.40
CA ILE A 539 -9.77 11.24 -21.62
C ILE A 539 -10.76 12.39 -21.67
N VAL A 540 -11.96 12.15 -22.20
CA VAL A 540 -13.02 13.15 -22.25
C VAL A 540 -14.06 12.84 -21.19
N VAL A 541 -14.11 13.69 -20.18
CA VAL A 541 -15.05 13.60 -19.05
C VAL A 541 -16.15 14.63 -19.25
N LYS A 542 -17.41 14.20 -19.14
CA LYS A 542 -18.60 15.05 -19.23
C LYS A 542 -19.18 15.30 -17.86
N TYR A 543 -19.68 16.51 -17.64
CA TYR A 543 -20.35 16.90 -16.39
C TYR A 543 -21.84 16.55 -16.42
N GLY A 544 -22.37 16.18 -15.25
CA GLY A 544 -23.77 15.84 -15.06
C GLY A 544 -24.04 14.34 -15.04
N LYS A 545 -25.34 14.00 -15.05
CA LYS A 545 -25.81 12.62 -14.96
C LYS A 545 -25.38 11.82 -16.17
N ARG A 546 -24.87 10.61 -15.91
CA ARG A 546 -24.57 9.65 -16.97
C ARG A 546 -25.85 9.28 -17.74
N PRO A 547 -25.81 9.33 -19.09
CA PRO A 547 -26.89 8.81 -19.92
C PRO A 547 -27.08 7.31 -19.70
N GLU A 548 -28.34 6.85 -19.74
CA GLU A 548 -28.66 5.42 -19.72
C GLU A 548 -27.93 4.72 -20.88
N GLY A 549 -27.11 3.70 -20.58
CA GLY A 549 -26.33 2.95 -21.57
C GLY A 549 -24.91 3.44 -21.86
N ALA A 550 -24.43 4.55 -21.28
CA ALA A 550 -23.01 4.92 -21.33
C ALA A 550 -22.13 3.90 -20.57
N PRO A 551 -20.79 3.86 -20.74
CA PRO A 551 -19.90 2.92 -20.02
C PRO A 551 -19.92 3.08 -18.49
N GLU A 552 -19.58 2.03 -17.73
CA GLU A 552 -19.85 1.94 -16.28
C GLU A 552 -19.16 2.96 -15.34
N ALA A 553 -18.21 3.76 -15.85
CA ALA A 553 -17.48 4.75 -15.05
C ALA A 553 -18.20 6.09 -14.94
N ALA A 554 -19.35 6.10 -14.25
CA ALA A 554 -19.94 7.33 -13.76
C ALA A 554 -19.94 7.38 -12.25
N VAL A 555 -19.65 8.57 -11.74
CA VAL A 555 -19.64 8.82 -10.30
C VAL A 555 -20.25 10.19 -10.00
N GLY A 556 -21.01 10.23 -8.92
CA GLY A 556 -21.42 11.46 -8.24
C GLY A 556 -20.75 11.55 -6.88
N LEU A 557 -20.78 12.72 -6.26
CA LEU A 557 -20.24 12.98 -4.91
C LEU A 557 -20.88 12.15 -3.77
N ARG A 558 -21.74 11.18 -4.07
CA ARG A 558 -22.35 10.31 -3.08
C ARG A 558 -21.68 8.94 -3.14
N PRO A 559 -21.25 8.38 -2.01
CA PRO A 559 -20.94 6.95 -1.94
C PRO A 559 -22.12 6.18 -2.54
N ARG A 560 -21.84 5.10 -3.27
CA ARG A 560 -22.90 4.18 -3.73
C ARG A 560 -23.79 3.86 -2.53
N LYS A 561 -25.09 4.16 -2.65
CA LYS A 561 -26.09 3.79 -1.62
C LYS A 561 -26.28 2.29 -1.51
N ASP A 562 -25.88 1.58 -2.55
CA ASP A 562 -25.85 0.13 -2.55
C ASP A 562 -24.65 -0.28 -1.70
N ALA A 563 -24.93 -1.01 -0.61
CA ALA A 563 -23.88 -1.69 0.14
C ALA A 563 -22.96 -2.40 -0.87
N PRO A 564 -21.64 -2.41 -0.66
CA PRO A 564 -20.75 -3.20 -1.50
C PRO A 564 -21.38 -4.61 -1.62
N PRO A 565 -21.42 -5.21 -2.83
CA PRO A 565 -21.90 -6.58 -2.96
C PRO A 565 -21.18 -7.37 -1.88
N LYS A 566 -21.94 -8.08 -1.04
CA LYS A 566 -21.34 -8.80 0.10
C LYS A 566 -20.21 -9.64 -0.48
N ALA A 567 -19.12 -9.86 0.27
CA ALA A 567 -18.06 -10.75 -0.20
C ALA A 567 -18.58 -12.13 -0.68
N ALA A 568 -19.76 -12.53 -0.22
CA ALA A 568 -20.50 -13.72 -0.64
C ALA A 568 -21.22 -13.64 -2.02
N ASP A 569 -21.46 -12.44 -2.56
CA ASP A 569 -22.19 -12.18 -3.82
C ASP A 569 -21.25 -12.03 -5.04
N ARG A 570 -19.93 -11.94 -4.81
CA ARG A 570 -18.93 -12.04 -5.87
C ARG A 570 -18.64 -13.53 -6.08
N GLU A 571 -18.74 -14.05 -7.32
CA GLU A 571 -18.10 -15.32 -7.63
C GLU A 571 -16.59 -15.08 -7.62
N PRO A 572 -15.83 -15.62 -6.65
CA PRO A 572 -14.39 -15.44 -6.64
C PRO A 572 -13.79 -16.10 -7.88
N VAL A 573 -13.01 -15.34 -8.64
CA VAL A 573 -12.19 -15.85 -9.74
C VAL A 573 -11.00 -16.57 -9.12
N TRP A 574 -11.24 -17.80 -8.65
CA TRP A 574 -10.16 -18.70 -8.26
C TRP A 574 -9.50 -19.27 -9.52
N LEU A 575 -8.22 -18.97 -9.78
CA LEU A 575 -7.37 -19.95 -10.45
C LEU A 575 -7.46 -21.26 -9.65
N PRO A 576 -7.48 -22.44 -10.29
CA PRO A 576 -7.95 -23.68 -9.66
C PRO A 576 -6.97 -24.19 -8.61
N GLY A 577 -7.02 -23.59 -7.42
CA GLY A 577 -6.60 -24.19 -6.18
C GLY A 577 -7.69 -25.11 -5.63
N PRO A 578 -7.37 -25.95 -4.62
CA PRO A 578 -8.23 -27.01 -4.08
C PRO A 578 -9.60 -26.56 -3.51
N GLN A 579 -9.89 -25.25 -3.50
CA GLN A 579 -11.19 -24.70 -3.09
C GLN A 579 -12.28 -24.77 -4.19
N ALA A 580 -11.91 -24.64 -5.48
CA ALA A 580 -12.86 -24.83 -6.59
C ALA A 580 -13.35 -26.29 -6.65
N GLU A 581 -12.46 -27.25 -6.37
CA GLU A 581 -12.82 -28.64 -6.16
C GLU A 581 -13.78 -28.80 -4.97
N SER A 582 -13.61 -28.05 -3.89
CA SER A 582 -14.47 -28.11 -2.70
C SER A 582 -15.87 -27.55 -2.92
N ALA A 583 -16.04 -26.46 -3.68
CA ALA A 583 -17.34 -25.89 -4.02
C ALA A 583 -18.11 -26.82 -5.00
N ALA A 584 -17.43 -27.32 -6.04
CA ALA A 584 -17.98 -28.33 -6.94
C ALA A 584 -18.32 -29.63 -6.20
N LEU A 585 -17.47 -30.08 -5.26
CA LEU A 585 -17.78 -31.21 -4.37
C LEU A 585 -19.00 -30.94 -3.51
N THR A 586 -19.14 -29.72 -2.98
CA THR A 586 -20.27 -29.33 -2.13
C THR A 586 -21.57 -29.35 -2.91
N ALA A 587 -21.58 -28.77 -4.11
CA ALA A 587 -22.74 -28.78 -5.00
C ALA A 587 -23.11 -30.22 -5.41
N ARG A 588 -22.12 -31.02 -5.78
CA ARG A 588 -22.29 -32.43 -6.15
C ARG A 588 -22.79 -33.28 -4.96
N LEU A 589 -22.28 -33.04 -3.76
CA LEU A 589 -22.75 -33.70 -2.53
C LEU A 589 -24.20 -33.30 -2.19
N ARG A 590 -24.57 -32.02 -2.33
CA ARG A 590 -25.95 -31.55 -2.15
C ARG A 590 -26.92 -32.21 -3.14
N ALA A 591 -26.54 -32.29 -4.41
CA ALA A 591 -27.32 -32.97 -5.44
C ALA A 591 -27.51 -34.46 -5.13
N LEU A 592 -26.43 -35.16 -4.79
CA LEU A 592 -26.47 -36.58 -4.40
C LEU A 592 -27.30 -36.84 -3.14
N LEU A 593 -27.26 -35.93 -2.16
CA LEU A 593 -28.10 -36.04 -0.96
C LEU A 593 -29.58 -35.81 -1.26
N SER A 594 -29.91 -34.87 -2.16
CA SER A 594 -31.27 -34.68 -2.66
C SER A 594 -31.77 -35.94 -3.34
N ASP A 595 -30.95 -36.56 -4.18
CA ASP A 595 -31.34 -37.75 -4.94
C ASP A 595 -31.38 -39.01 -4.06
N PHE A 596 -30.49 -39.14 -3.07
CA PHE A 596 -30.53 -40.18 -2.06
C PHE A 596 -31.82 -40.12 -1.22
N ARG A 597 -32.33 -38.91 -0.92
CA ARG A 597 -33.62 -38.74 -0.20
C ARG A 597 -34.81 -39.26 -1.00
N LYS A 598 -34.72 -39.26 -2.34
CA LYS A 598 -35.80 -39.71 -3.25
C LYS A 598 -35.79 -41.22 -3.49
N SER A 599 -34.75 -41.94 -3.08
CA SER A 599 -34.62 -43.39 -3.34
C SER A 599 -35.64 -44.22 -2.57
N LYS A 600 -36.25 -45.19 -3.28
CA LYS A 600 -37.36 -46.01 -2.76
C LYS A 600 -36.99 -47.48 -2.58
N GLY A 601 -35.91 -47.96 -3.23
CA GLY A 601 -35.43 -49.35 -3.15
C GLY A 601 -34.15 -49.53 -2.34
N PRO A 602 -33.93 -50.69 -1.69
CA PRO A 602 -32.72 -50.96 -0.90
C PRO A 602 -31.44 -50.94 -1.75
N GLU A 603 -31.47 -51.43 -2.99
CA GLU A 603 -30.32 -51.41 -3.90
C GLU A 603 -29.95 -49.99 -4.36
N GLU A 604 -30.96 -49.17 -4.68
CA GLU A 604 -30.80 -47.76 -5.06
C GLU A 604 -30.22 -46.93 -3.90
N ILE A 605 -30.62 -47.25 -2.66
CA ILE A 605 -30.11 -46.62 -1.44
C ILE A 605 -28.67 -47.02 -1.18
N VAL A 606 -28.29 -48.28 -1.39
CA VAL A 606 -26.90 -48.73 -1.22
C VAL A 606 -26.00 -48.06 -2.26
N ALA A 607 -26.39 -48.07 -3.55
CA ALA A 607 -25.60 -47.48 -4.63
C ALA A 607 -25.39 -45.97 -4.45
N ARG A 608 -26.47 -45.23 -4.13
CA ARG A 608 -26.37 -43.77 -3.91
C ARG A 608 -25.73 -43.42 -2.56
N GLY A 609 -25.88 -44.27 -1.56
CA GLY A 609 -25.18 -44.13 -0.28
C GLY A 609 -23.67 -44.26 -0.45
N GLN A 610 -23.21 -45.20 -1.29
CA GLN A 610 -21.79 -45.35 -1.61
C GLN A 610 -21.24 -44.12 -2.34
N ALA A 611 -21.96 -43.57 -3.32
CA ALA A 611 -21.55 -42.34 -4.00
C ALA A 611 -21.40 -41.12 -3.07
N VAL A 612 -22.23 -41.04 -2.01
CA VAL A 612 -22.11 -40.01 -0.96
C VAL A 612 -20.89 -40.27 -0.07
N ILE A 613 -20.58 -41.53 0.25
CA ILE A 613 -19.41 -41.93 1.03
C ILE A 613 -18.12 -41.66 0.26
N ASP A 614 -18.05 -42.01 -1.02
CA ASP A 614 -16.86 -41.85 -1.87
C ASP A 614 -16.50 -40.36 -2.01
N ILE A 615 -17.49 -39.48 -2.18
CA ILE A 615 -17.28 -38.04 -2.19
C ILE A 615 -16.91 -37.51 -0.80
N GLY A 616 -17.49 -38.05 0.27
CA GLY A 616 -17.09 -37.74 1.65
C GLY A 616 -15.64 -38.11 1.94
N GLN A 617 -15.17 -39.26 1.43
CA GLN A 617 -13.79 -39.72 1.55
C GLN A 617 -12.82 -38.86 0.73
N LEU A 618 -13.18 -38.48 -0.49
CA LEU A 618 -12.41 -37.51 -1.30
C LEU A 618 -12.27 -36.16 -0.59
N ARG A 619 -13.32 -35.72 0.11
CA ARG A 619 -13.30 -34.48 0.89
C ARG A 619 -12.45 -34.58 2.16
N THR A 620 -12.46 -35.74 2.81
CA THR A 620 -11.62 -36.02 3.98
C THR A 620 -10.15 -36.13 3.59
N LEU A 621 -9.85 -36.72 2.43
CA LEU A 621 -8.50 -36.76 1.85
C LEU A 621 -8.01 -35.39 1.37
N SER A 622 -8.90 -34.56 0.83
CA SER A 622 -8.62 -33.15 0.49
C SER A 622 -8.35 -32.32 1.76
N ALA A 623 -9.15 -32.51 2.82
CA ALA A 623 -8.92 -31.87 4.12
C ALA A 623 -7.63 -32.36 4.82
N LEU A 624 -7.29 -33.64 4.71
CA LEU A 624 -6.03 -34.22 5.20
C LEU A 624 -4.80 -33.91 4.33
N ARG A 625 -4.99 -33.41 3.11
CA ARG A 625 -3.94 -32.82 2.26
C ARG A 625 -3.77 -31.31 2.52
N THR A 626 -4.77 -30.70 3.14
CA THR A 626 -4.80 -29.27 3.49
C THR A 626 -4.26 -29.04 4.92
N LEU A 627 -4.50 -30.00 5.82
CA LEU A 627 -3.70 -30.24 7.03
C LEU A 627 -2.35 -30.84 6.64
#